data_AF-A0A960WHN8-F1
#
_entry.id   AF-A0A960WHN8-F1
#
_cell.length_a   1.000
_cell.length_b   1.000
_cell.length_c   1.000
_cell.angle_alpha   90.00
_cell.angle_beta   90.00
_cell.angle_gamma   90.00
#
_symmetry.space_group_name_H-M   'P 1'
#
loop_
_entity.id
_entity.type
_entity.pdbx_description
1 polymer ?
#
loop_
_entity_poly.entity_id
_entity_poly.type
_entity_poly.pdbx_seq_one_letter_code
_entity_poly.pdbx_strand_id
1 'polypeptide(L)'
;MQKKYANSRAVVHTTIIDDSLKDVFQKAGIPLMQKNLDYRSHALSALMPMVQILFRSDKRLKRQYLRFEFTPQDVFLCTIVNKRNENKEVKGFIRDLSLNGIGVSLEDSEQCLSFNLKDPVSVTMSFFNTSVELKLGFMTRLYAIHNELGVSFNVRNAVMIEKDSVDTLQKLINDWVREVELPGEEL
;
A
#
# COMPACT_ATOMS: atom_id res chain seq x y z
N MET A 1 8.76 -43.32 4.55
CA MET A 1 7.90 -43.06 5.72
C MET A 1 8.76 -42.46 6.83
N GLN A 2 8.73 -41.15 7.00
CA GLN A 2 8.91 -40.43 8.28
C GLN A 2 8.18 -39.09 8.12
N LYS A 3 7.27 -38.81 9.06
CA LYS A 3 6.35 -37.65 9.07
C LYS A 3 6.89 -36.54 9.97
N LYS A 4 6.53 -35.29 9.62
CA LYS A 4 6.36 -34.07 10.47
C LYS A 4 7.64 -33.53 11.13
N TYR A 5 7.90 -32.21 11.14
CA TYR A 5 7.09 -31.16 11.76
C TYR A 5 7.06 -29.82 10.98
N ALA A 6 5.84 -29.22 10.92
CA ALA A 6 5.43 -27.81 11.03
C ALA A 6 6.21 -26.71 10.25
N ASN A 7 5.62 -25.88 9.39
CA ASN A 7 4.49 -24.96 9.61
C ASN A 7 4.61 -24.09 10.89
N SER A 8 5.54 -23.13 10.88
CA SER A 8 5.51 -21.86 11.64
C SER A 8 6.67 -20.99 11.14
N ARG A 9 6.45 -19.76 10.64
CA ARG A 9 6.45 -18.52 11.44
C ARG A 9 7.57 -18.39 12.50
N ALA A 10 8.72 -19.03 12.31
CA ALA A 10 9.85 -18.86 13.20
C ALA A 10 10.75 -17.71 12.71
N VAL A 11 10.63 -16.55 13.35
CA VAL A 11 11.65 -15.50 13.33
C VAL A 11 12.54 -15.74 14.54
N VAL A 12 13.82 -16.02 14.31
CA VAL A 12 14.78 -16.21 15.39
C VAL A 12 15.21 -14.84 15.89
N HIS A 13 14.86 -14.54 17.15
CA HIS A 13 15.21 -13.30 17.83
C HIS A 13 16.35 -13.58 18.82
N THR A 14 17.56 -13.13 18.50
CA THR A 14 18.74 -13.28 19.37
C THR A 14 19.54 -11.98 19.41
N THR A 15 20.14 -11.71 20.57
CA THR A 15 20.97 -10.54 20.85
C THR A 15 22.41 -10.71 20.34
N ILE A 16 22.84 -11.93 20.01
CA ILE A 16 24.21 -12.22 19.54
C ILE A 16 24.11 -13.19 18.36
N ILE A 17 24.65 -12.78 17.21
CA ILE A 17 24.84 -13.64 16.04
C ILE A 17 26.25 -13.36 15.57
N ASP A 18 27.11 -14.37 15.65
CA ASP A 18 28.36 -14.37 14.90
C ASP A 18 28.10 -14.79 13.44
N ASP A 19 29.07 -14.55 12.56
CA ASP A 19 28.91 -14.83 11.12
C ASP A 19 28.65 -16.32 10.84
N SER A 20 29.10 -17.21 11.72
CA SER A 20 28.90 -18.66 11.62
C SER A 20 27.42 -19.03 11.75
N LEU A 21 26.71 -18.42 12.71
CA LEU A 21 25.27 -18.63 12.92
C LEU A 21 24.43 -18.06 11.77
N LYS A 22 24.81 -16.90 11.23
CA LYS A 22 24.14 -16.27 10.09
C LYS A 22 24.15 -17.16 8.85
N ASP A 23 25.29 -17.78 8.55
CA ASP A 23 25.45 -18.68 7.41
C ASP A 23 24.55 -19.91 7.51
N VAL A 24 24.34 -20.43 8.72
CA VAL A 24 23.43 -21.56 8.96
C VAL A 24 21.98 -21.18 8.65
N PHE A 25 21.51 -20.02 9.11
CA PHE A 25 20.14 -19.57 8.86
C PHE A 25 19.88 -19.20 7.40
N GLN A 26 20.87 -18.58 6.72
CA GLN A 26 20.76 -18.26 5.31
C GLN A 26 20.71 -19.52 4.43
N LYS A 27 21.55 -20.52 4.70
CA LYS A 27 21.50 -21.82 4.00
C LYS A 27 20.16 -22.54 4.22
N ALA A 28 19.51 -22.32 5.36
CA ALA A 28 18.21 -22.88 5.68
C ALA A 28 17.01 -22.05 5.14
N GLY A 29 17.24 -20.91 4.48
CA GLY A 29 16.19 -20.04 3.95
C GLY A 29 15.35 -19.33 5.03
N ILE A 30 15.88 -19.18 6.25
CA ILE A 30 15.17 -18.59 7.39
C ILE A 30 15.46 -17.08 7.44
N PRO A 31 14.43 -16.21 7.37
CA PRO A 31 14.61 -14.76 7.48
C PRO A 31 15.00 -14.36 8.91
N LEU A 32 16.06 -13.56 9.02
CA LEU A 32 16.69 -13.14 10.28
C LEU A 32 16.39 -11.66 10.56
N MET A 33 15.96 -11.32 11.77
CA MET A 33 15.72 -9.94 12.20
C MET A 33 16.51 -9.67 13.49
N GLN A 34 17.49 -8.77 13.43
CA GLN A 34 18.36 -8.43 14.56
C GLN A 34 18.00 -7.05 15.13
N LYS A 35 18.06 -6.95 16.46
CA LYS A 35 17.71 -5.73 17.21
C LYS A 35 18.81 -4.65 17.17
N ASN A 36 20.07 -5.04 16.94
CA ASN A 36 21.20 -4.11 16.85
C ASN A 36 21.47 -3.77 15.37
N LEU A 37 21.35 -2.48 15.05
CA LEU A 37 21.35 -1.88 13.71
C LEU A 37 22.73 -1.87 13.02
N ASP A 38 23.53 -2.91 13.18
CA ASP A 38 24.88 -2.97 12.58
C ASP A 38 24.83 -3.23 11.06
N TYR A 39 23.78 -3.89 10.56
CA TYR A 39 23.53 -4.07 9.13
C TYR A 39 22.44 -3.13 8.61
N ARG A 40 22.82 -1.85 8.45
CA ARG A 40 21.96 -0.74 8.01
C ARG A 40 21.20 -1.01 6.70
N SER A 41 21.73 -1.83 5.80
CA SER A 41 21.23 -2.00 4.42
C SER A 41 19.80 -2.56 4.36
N HIS A 42 19.43 -3.53 5.19
CA HIS A 42 18.09 -4.15 5.16
C HIS A 42 17.03 -3.29 5.84
N ALA A 43 17.34 -2.70 6.99
CA ALA A 43 16.48 -1.71 7.63
C ALA A 43 16.28 -0.49 6.73
N LEU A 44 17.34 0.00 6.09
CA LEU A 44 17.25 1.04 5.06
C LEU A 44 16.39 0.55 3.89
N SER A 45 16.54 -0.66 3.36
CA SER A 45 15.71 -1.10 2.23
C SER A 45 14.21 -1.12 2.53
N ALA A 46 13.81 -1.42 3.77
CA ALA A 46 12.41 -1.37 4.21
C ALA A 46 11.93 0.07 4.46
N LEU A 47 12.79 0.94 4.98
CA LEU A 47 12.48 2.34 5.27
C LEU A 47 12.56 3.25 4.04
N MET A 48 13.45 2.96 3.09
CA MET A 48 13.75 3.80 1.94
C MET A 48 12.52 4.12 1.08
N PRO A 49 11.61 3.16 0.79
CA PRO A 49 10.35 3.48 0.11
C PRO A 49 9.45 4.44 0.91
N MET A 50 9.45 4.34 2.25
CA MET A 50 8.67 5.23 3.12
C MET A 50 9.30 6.63 3.18
N VAL A 51 10.62 6.69 3.35
CA VAL A 51 11.45 7.88 3.37
C VAL A 51 11.35 8.65 2.05
N GLN A 52 11.41 7.98 0.89
CA GLN A 52 11.31 8.65 -0.41
C GLN A 52 10.03 9.49 -0.58
N ILE A 53 8.92 9.06 0.03
CA ILE A 53 7.64 9.79 -0.02
C ILE A 53 7.69 11.03 0.90
N LEU A 54 8.45 10.96 2.00
CA LEU A 54 8.58 12.05 2.98
C LEU A 54 9.53 13.18 2.52
N PHE A 55 10.51 12.90 1.66
CA PHE A 55 11.58 13.86 1.30
C PHE A 55 11.41 14.57 -0.06
N ARG A 56 10.31 14.38 -0.78
CA ARG A 56 10.08 15.01 -2.09
C ARG A 56 8.99 16.08 -2.01
N SER A 57 9.34 17.27 -1.54
CA SER A 57 8.46 18.45 -1.64
C SER A 57 8.35 18.98 -3.08
N ASP A 58 9.36 18.73 -3.95
CA ASP A 58 9.49 19.46 -5.22
C ASP A 58 9.73 18.56 -6.46
N LYS A 59 9.80 17.23 -6.29
CA LYS A 59 9.99 16.29 -7.42
C LYS A 59 8.96 15.15 -7.39
N ARG A 60 7.91 15.29 -8.21
CA ARG A 60 6.91 14.23 -8.46
C ARG A 60 7.63 12.93 -8.84
N LEU A 61 7.40 11.85 -8.11
CA LEU A 61 7.88 10.52 -8.48
C LEU A 61 7.36 10.21 -9.89
N LYS A 62 8.27 9.87 -10.82
CA LYS A 62 7.85 9.35 -12.14
C LYS A 62 7.00 8.12 -11.91
N ARG A 63 5.86 8.05 -12.59
CA ARG A 63 4.94 6.92 -12.46
C ARG A 63 5.64 5.66 -12.94
N GLN A 64 5.64 4.63 -12.09
CA GLN A 64 6.18 3.31 -12.41
C GLN A 64 5.08 2.30 -12.73
N TYR A 65 3.81 2.67 -12.49
CA TYR A 65 2.65 1.82 -12.66
C TYR A 65 1.59 2.54 -13.50
N LEU A 66 0.86 1.76 -14.30
CA LEU A 66 -0.34 2.21 -14.99
C LEU A 66 -1.39 2.62 -13.94
N ARG A 67 -2.14 3.68 -14.27
CA ARG A 67 -3.18 4.25 -13.41
C ARG A 67 -4.47 4.26 -14.20
N PHE A 68 -5.45 3.57 -13.67
CA PHE A 68 -6.78 3.41 -14.25
C PHE A 68 -7.66 4.50 -13.69
N GLU A 69 -8.33 5.23 -14.56
CA GLU A 69 -9.29 6.26 -14.19
C GLU A 69 -10.70 5.65 -14.28
N PHE A 70 -11.49 5.81 -13.23
CA PHE A 70 -12.87 5.34 -13.21
C PHE A 70 -13.77 6.39 -13.81
N THR A 71 -14.59 5.97 -14.77
CA THR A 71 -15.67 6.78 -15.31
C THR A 71 -16.92 5.89 -15.41
N PRO A 72 -18.02 6.26 -14.74
CA PRO A 72 -18.19 7.44 -13.90
C PRO A 72 -17.44 7.31 -12.54
N GLN A 73 -17.15 8.45 -11.90
CA GLN A 73 -16.25 8.54 -10.74
C GLN A 73 -16.92 8.22 -9.39
N ASP A 74 -18.23 7.99 -9.38
CA ASP A 74 -19.11 7.82 -8.21
C ASP A 74 -19.54 6.37 -7.96
N VAL A 75 -18.85 5.41 -8.57
CA VAL A 75 -19.21 3.98 -8.51
C VAL A 75 -18.63 3.30 -7.28
N PHE A 76 -17.35 3.53 -7.02
CA PHE A 76 -16.60 2.79 -6.00
C PHE A 76 -16.32 3.68 -4.80
N LEU A 77 -16.74 3.24 -3.62
CA LEU A 77 -16.57 3.98 -2.39
C LEU A 77 -15.19 3.72 -1.78
N CYS A 78 -14.69 4.71 -1.06
CA CYS A 78 -13.56 4.53 -0.17
C CYS A 78 -13.70 5.33 1.12
N THR A 79 -13.10 4.79 2.16
CA THR A 79 -13.00 5.41 3.47
C THR A 79 -11.54 5.68 3.76
N ILE A 80 -11.20 6.92 4.11
CA ILE A 80 -9.85 7.35 4.47
C ILE A 80 -9.85 7.76 5.93
N VAL A 81 -8.93 7.19 6.70
CA VAL A 81 -8.75 7.51 8.13
C VAL A 81 -7.41 8.18 8.34
N ASN A 82 -7.41 9.42 8.84
CA ASN A 82 -6.18 10.14 9.18
C ASN A 82 -5.59 9.59 10.49
N LYS A 83 -4.47 8.88 10.42
CA LYS A 83 -3.82 8.26 11.60
C LYS A 83 -3.16 9.28 12.54
N ARG A 84 -3.04 10.55 12.12
CA ARG A 84 -2.44 11.63 12.92
C ARG A 84 -3.47 12.43 13.72
N ASN A 85 -4.70 12.54 13.21
CA ASN A 85 -5.73 13.44 13.72
C ASN A 85 -6.90 12.63 14.33
N GLU A 86 -6.65 12.01 15.49
CA GLU A 86 -7.66 11.23 16.25
C GLU A 86 -8.35 10.11 15.45
N ASN A 87 -7.75 9.62 14.37
CA ASN A 87 -8.39 8.71 13.42
C ASN A 87 -9.69 9.27 12.81
N LYS A 88 -9.71 10.57 12.50
CA LYS A 88 -10.82 11.17 11.76
C LYS A 88 -11.04 10.42 10.44
N GLU A 89 -12.27 9.98 10.25
CA GLU A 89 -12.73 9.24 9.09
C GLU A 89 -13.40 10.18 8.09
N VAL A 90 -13.07 9.99 6.81
CA VAL A 90 -13.64 10.72 5.68
C VAL A 90 -14.02 9.71 4.60
N LYS A 91 -15.14 9.95 3.91
CA LYS A 91 -15.65 9.09 2.83
C LYS A 91 -15.58 9.83 1.49
N GLY A 92 -15.43 9.06 0.43
CA GLY A 92 -15.44 9.58 -0.92
C GLY A 92 -15.44 8.45 -1.94
N PHE A 93 -15.21 8.79 -3.19
CA PHE A 93 -15.23 7.86 -4.30
C PHE A 93 -13.85 7.69 -4.92
N ILE A 94 -13.55 6.46 -5.34
CA ILE A 94 -12.31 6.11 -6.01
C ILE A 94 -12.36 6.69 -7.43
N ARG A 95 -11.52 7.69 -7.66
CA ARG A 95 -11.42 8.35 -8.97
C ARG A 95 -10.47 7.63 -9.89
N ASP A 96 -9.35 7.17 -9.35
CA ASP A 96 -8.35 6.45 -10.10
C ASP A 96 -7.52 5.53 -9.19
N LEU A 97 -6.93 4.48 -9.75
CA LEU A 97 -6.22 3.46 -8.98
C LEU A 97 -5.02 2.89 -9.75
N SER A 98 -3.99 2.53 -9.00
CA SER A 98 -2.77 1.88 -9.49
C SER A 98 -2.17 1.03 -8.36
N LEU A 99 -1.15 0.23 -8.67
CA LEU A 99 -0.43 -0.57 -7.67
C LEU A 99 0.43 0.28 -6.70
N ASN A 100 0.47 1.61 -6.82
CA ASN A 100 1.23 2.47 -5.92
C ASN A 100 0.52 3.75 -5.50
N GLY A 101 -0.76 3.87 -5.81
CA GLY A 101 -1.53 5.03 -5.42
C GLY A 101 -2.99 4.99 -5.86
N ILE A 102 -3.78 5.73 -5.12
CA ILE A 102 -5.21 5.93 -5.31
C ILE A 102 -5.51 7.43 -5.34
N GLY A 103 -6.38 7.83 -6.25
CA GLY A 103 -7.01 9.15 -6.28
C GLY A 103 -8.43 9.04 -5.78
N VAL A 104 -8.83 9.98 -4.93
CA VAL A 104 -10.15 9.98 -4.29
C VAL A 104 -10.80 11.34 -4.50
N SER A 105 -12.09 11.33 -4.84
CA SER A 105 -12.95 12.51 -4.81
C SER A 105 -13.79 12.47 -3.54
N LEU A 106 -13.70 13.50 -2.71
CA LEU A 106 -14.50 13.62 -1.49
C LEU A 106 -15.88 14.21 -1.81
N GLU A 107 -16.87 13.84 -1.00
CA GLU A 107 -18.22 14.41 -1.09
C GLU A 107 -18.27 15.86 -0.59
N ASP A 108 -17.46 16.19 0.41
CA ASP A 108 -17.45 17.50 1.06
C ASP A 108 -16.05 18.14 1.05
N SER A 109 -15.99 19.38 0.58
CA SER A 109 -14.77 20.18 0.50
C SER A 109 -14.11 20.47 1.84
N GLU A 110 -14.90 20.60 2.90
CA GLU A 110 -14.36 20.89 4.24
C GLU A 110 -13.58 19.69 4.80
N GLN A 111 -13.88 18.47 4.33
CA GLN A 111 -13.17 17.27 4.74
C GLN A 111 -11.72 17.25 4.25
N CYS A 112 -11.42 17.91 3.13
CA CYS A 112 -10.06 18.02 2.59
C CYS A 112 -9.13 18.78 3.56
N LEU A 113 -9.68 19.75 4.30
CA LEU A 113 -8.94 20.55 5.30
C LEU A 113 -8.44 19.73 6.49
N SER A 114 -8.96 18.51 6.69
CA SER A 114 -8.54 17.63 7.78
C SER A 114 -7.26 16.82 7.50
N PHE A 115 -6.67 17.00 6.31
CA PHE A 115 -5.46 16.30 5.88
C PHE A 115 -4.34 17.29 5.54
N ASN A 116 -3.11 16.89 5.83
CA ASN A 116 -1.90 17.53 5.31
C ASN A 116 -1.15 16.59 4.36
N LEU A 117 -0.33 17.15 3.48
CA LEU A 117 0.61 16.35 2.71
C LEU A 117 1.50 15.55 3.67
N LYS A 118 1.78 14.31 3.30
CA LYS A 118 2.56 13.31 4.04
C LYS A 118 1.89 12.78 5.31
N ASP A 119 0.65 13.16 5.61
CA ASP A 119 -0.07 12.53 6.70
C ASP A 119 -0.21 11.02 6.46
N PRO A 120 0.03 10.19 7.50
CA PRO A 120 -0.22 8.76 7.44
C PRO A 120 -1.72 8.50 7.47
N VAL A 121 -2.20 7.68 6.55
CA VAL A 121 -3.63 7.33 6.43
C VAL A 121 -3.80 5.81 6.30
N SER A 122 -4.94 5.28 6.73
CA SER A 122 -5.43 4.00 6.19
C SER A 122 -6.55 4.26 5.20
N VAL A 123 -6.68 3.39 4.21
CA VAL A 123 -7.73 3.49 3.18
C VAL A 123 -8.41 2.15 3.04
N THR A 124 -9.73 2.13 3.15
CA THR A 124 -10.55 0.97 2.80
C THR A 124 -11.23 1.27 1.47
N MET A 125 -10.93 0.48 0.45
CA MET A 125 -11.56 0.56 -0.87
C MET A 125 -12.66 -0.48 -0.96
N SER A 126 -13.86 -0.05 -1.37
CA SER A 126 -15.03 -0.92 -1.50
C SER A 126 -15.43 -1.02 -2.96
N PHE A 127 -15.30 -2.23 -3.50
CA PHE A 127 -15.76 -2.61 -4.83
C PHE A 127 -17.02 -3.50 -4.70
N PHE A 128 -17.73 -3.75 -5.80
CA PHE A 128 -19.04 -4.45 -5.78
C PHE A 128 -19.07 -5.71 -4.91
N ASN A 129 -18.06 -6.58 -5.03
CA ASN A 129 -18.02 -7.88 -4.37
C ASN A 129 -16.77 -8.10 -3.50
N THR A 130 -15.97 -7.05 -3.29
CA THR A 130 -14.70 -7.17 -2.57
C THR A 130 -14.27 -5.84 -1.96
N SER A 131 -13.46 -5.91 -0.91
CA SER A 131 -12.80 -4.74 -0.35
C SER A 131 -11.30 -4.96 -0.29
N VAL A 132 -10.56 -3.86 -0.43
CA VAL A 132 -9.09 -3.85 -0.32
C VAL A 132 -8.72 -2.88 0.79
N GLU A 133 -7.99 -3.38 1.79
CA GLU A 133 -7.54 -2.57 2.92
C GLU A 133 -6.08 -2.17 2.76
N LEU A 134 -5.84 -0.86 2.71
CA LEU A 134 -4.54 -0.24 2.86
C LEU A 134 -4.36 0.18 4.32
N LYS A 135 -3.57 -0.59 5.07
CA LYS A 135 -3.26 -0.31 6.49
C LYS A 135 -2.48 0.98 6.69
N LEU A 136 -1.59 1.30 5.75
CA LEU A 136 -0.79 2.51 5.78
C LEU A 136 -0.52 3.02 4.36
N GLY A 137 -0.90 4.27 4.13
CA GLY A 137 -0.52 5.07 2.98
C GLY A 137 -0.13 6.48 3.43
N PHE A 138 0.32 7.29 2.48
CA PHE A 138 0.71 8.67 2.73
C PHE A 138 -0.01 9.63 1.79
N MET A 139 -0.50 10.73 2.34
CA MET A 139 -1.05 11.82 1.54
C MET A 139 0.03 12.42 0.63
N THR A 140 -0.24 12.45 -0.67
CA THR A 140 0.69 12.97 -1.69
C THR A 140 0.08 14.06 -2.56
N ARG A 141 -1.24 14.23 -2.51
CA ARG A 141 -1.94 15.31 -3.20
C ARG A 141 -3.15 15.74 -2.38
N LEU A 142 -3.33 17.05 -2.28
CA LEU A 142 -4.51 17.72 -1.74
C LEU A 142 -4.92 18.79 -2.75
N TYR A 143 -6.14 18.71 -3.27
CA TYR A 143 -6.71 19.68 -4.20
C TYR A 143 -8.07 20.11 -3.66
N ALA A 144 -8.06 21.06 -2.72
CA ALA A 144 -9.26 21.51 -2.01
C ALA A 144 -10.34 22.06 -2.95
N ILE A 145 -9.96 22.73 -4.05
CA ILE A 145 -10.92 23.30 -5.02
C ILE A 145 -11.74 22.21 -5.72
N HIS A 146 -11.16 21.02 -5.90
CA HIS A 146 -11.79 19.89 -6.60
C HIS A 146 -12.17 18.75 -5.65
N ASN A 147 -12.01 18.93 -4.33
CA ASN A 147 -12.22 17.90 -3.32
C ASN A 147 -11.40 16.63 -3.56
N GLU A 148 -10.21 16.78 -4.15
CA GLU A 148 -9.42 15.64 -4.57
C GLU A 148 -8.27 15.35 -3.63
N LEU A 149 -8.14 14.07 -3.30
CA LEU A 149 -7.04 13.53 -2.54
C LEU A 149 -6.21 12.58 -3.40
N GLY A 150 -4.95 12.41 -3.02
CA GLY A 150 -4.08 11.37 -3.55
C GLY A 150 -3.33 10.70 -2.43
N VAL A 151 -3.45 9.38 -2.33
CA VAL A 151 -2.72 8.55 -1.37
C VAL A 151 -1.72 7.70 -2.13
N SER A 152 -0.49 7.64 -1.64
CA SER A 152 0.54 6.75 -2.16
C SER A 152 0.82 5.61 -1.20
N PHE A 153 1.09 4.44 -1.76
CA PHE A 153 1.47 3.24 -1.04
C PHE A 153 2.40 2.38 -1.90
N ASN A 154 2.91 1.29 -1.34
CA ASN A 154 3.74 0.34 -2.06
C ASN A 154 3.23 -1.08 -1.81
N VAL A 155 2.72 -1.74 -2.85
CA VAL A 155 2.26 -3.14 -2.78
C VAL A 155 3.32 -4.15 -2.38
N ARG A 156 4.61 -3.80 -2.47
CA ARG A 156 5.70 -4.65 -2.00
C ARG A 156 5.98 -4.50 -0.49
N ASN A 157 5.32 -3.56 0.18
CA ASN A 157 5.50 -3.28 1.61
C ASN A 157 4.33 -3.86 2.43
N ALA A 158 4.58 -4.97 3.12
CA ALA A 158 3.60 -5.66 3.96
C ALA A 158 3.07 -4.83 5.14
N VAL A 159 3.75 -3.75 5.54
CA VAL A 159 3.25 -2.79 6.55
C VAL A 159 2.14 -1.92 5.96
N MET A 160 2.20 -1.63 4.66
CA MET A 160 1.25 -0.78 3.97
C MET A 160 0.00 -1.56 3.56
N ILE A 161 0.18 -2.75 2.99
CA ILE A 161 -0.91 -3.56 2.46
C ILE A 161 -0.58 -5.05 2.62
N GLU A 162 -1.58 -5.84 3.01
CA GLU A 162 -1.41 -7.30 3.16
C GLU A 162 -1.38 -7.99 1.81
N LYS A 163 -0.73 -9.16 1.75
CA LYS A 163 -0.60 -9.95 0.53
C LYS A 163 -1.96 -10.24 -0.13
N ASP A 164 -2.96 -10.66 0.65
CA ASP A 164 -4.29 -11.00 0.11
C ASP A 164 -4.97 -9.76 -0.52
N SER A 165 -4.75 -8.58 0.07
CA SER A 165 -5.21 -7.29 -0.49
C SER A 165 -4.43 -6.89 -1.75
N VAL A 166 -3.13 -7.20 -1.83
CA VAL A 166 -2.32 -7.00 -3.04
C VAL A 166 -2.82 -7.91 -4.17
N ASP A 167 -3.04 -9.20 -3.89
CA ASP A 167 -3.49 -10.17 -4.88
C ASP A 167 -4.87 -9.77 -5.41
N THR A 168 -5.77 -9.31 -4.54
CA THR A 168 -7.08 -8.77 -4.91
C THR A 168 -6.96 -7.51 -5.78
N LEU A 169 -6.12 -6.55 -5.38
CA LEU A 169 -5.89 -5.31 -6.12
C LEU A 169 -5.30 -5.57 -7.52
N GLN A 170 -4.34 -6.49 -7.62
CA GLN A 170 -3.75 -6.90 -8.90
C GLN A 170 -4.79 -7.56 -9.80
N LYS A 171 -5.63 -8.43 -9.23
CA LYS A 171 -6.72 -9.06 -9.97
C LYS A 171 -7.69 -8.02 -10.51
N LEU A 172 -8.16 -7.09 -9.69
CA LEU A 172 -9.06 -6.00 -10.11
C LEU A 172 -8.47 -5.19 -11.26
N ILE A 173 -7.22 -4.78 -11.13
CA ILE A 173 -6.52 -4.02 -12.18
C ILE A 173 -6.41 -4.83 -13.47
N ASN A 174 -6.04 -6.11 -13.38
CA ASN A 174 -5.89 -6.97 -14.57
C ASN A 174 -7.24 -7.26 -15.25
N ASP A 175 -8.29 -7.48 -14.47
CA ASP A 175 -9.64 -7.72 -14.99
C ASP A 175 -10.12 -6.46 -15.75
N TRP A 176 -9.89 -5.26 -15.22
CA TRP A 176 -10.18 -4.02 -15.95
C TRP A 176 -9.35 -3.82 -17.21
N VAL A 177 -8.05 -4.13 -17.18
CA VAL A 177 -7.22 -4.06 -18.40
C VAL A 177 -7.83 -4.93 -19.50
N ARG A 178 -8.27 -6.15 -19.15
CA ARG A 178 -8.90 -7.07 -20.10
C ARG A 178 -10.22 -6.54 -20.64
N GLU A 179 -11.06 -5.96 -19.79
CA GLU A 179 -12.34 -5.37 -20.21
C GLU A 179 -12.15 -4.19 -21.17
N VAL A 180 -11.12 -3.37 -20.95
CA VAL A 180 -10.82 -2.21 -21.80
C VAL A 180 -10.11 -2.60 -23.11
N GLU A 181 -9.26 -3.64 -23.09
CA GLU A 181 -8.54 -4.12 -24.28
C GLU A 181 -9.37 -5.04 -25.20
N LEU A 182 -10.49 -5.60 -24.72
CA LEU A 182 -11.37 -6.49 -25.49
C LEU A 182 -12.81 -5.95 -25.62
N PRO A 183 -13.05 -4.79 -26.25
CA PRO A 183 -14.41 -4.37 -26.58
C PRO A 183 -14.87 -5.17 -27.81
N GLY A 184 -15.40 -6.39 -27.65
CA GLY A 184 -16.05 -7.05 -28.80
C GLY A 184 -16.22 -8.56 -28.85
N GLU A 185 -16.17 -9.32 -27.76
CA GLU A 185 -16.70 -10.69 -27.79
C GLU A 185 -17.99 -10.76 -26.96
N GLU A 186 -19.10 -10.42 -27.62
CA GLU A 186 -20.44 -10.80 -27.17
C GLU A 186 -20.52 -12.34 -27.09
N LEU A 187 -20.90 -12.86 -25.93
CA LEU A 187 -21.36 -14.25 -25.73
C LEU A 187 -22.79 -14.41 -26.25
#